data_AF-A0A5D3ATE8-F1
#
_entry.id   AF-A0A5D3ATE8-F1
#
_cell.length_a   1.000
_cell.length_b   1.000
_cell.length_c   1.000
_cell.angle_alpha   90.00
_cell.angle_beta   90.00
_cell.angle_gamma   90.00
#
_symmetry.space_group_name_H-M   'P 1'
#
loop_
_entity.id
_entity.type
_entity.pdbx_description
1 polymer ?
#
loop_
_entity_poly.entity_id
_entity_poly.type
_entity_poly.pdbx_seq_one_letter_code
_entity_poly.pdbx_strand_id
1 'polypeptide(L)'
;MRYRHNPTFLLPVFANDIEMTEPKAKYGRHTGTGSANITSTSSTSSPSSSLPQPALLGYQPLTLLSIISLTGLPPAQYQHDTPPPKGKGLGLYKTLKEARRKEGRPVVFFPEGTTGNGRAVLKFGKGVLGEGDVGGDDEGIVWVKFFRHSPPTPFSPSATCPLPTPLKHALLSTLFTPSLFPHRSLHIRTLHPAASPSSPSFLPGEILAAQPGGLEGQLGMDKEGGGGVWREAVGVVLAETGRVRRVRGMGWVEKKAFLEYWAGNRK
;
A
#
# COMPACT_ATOMS: atom_id res chain seq x y z
N MET A 1 -30.99 -17.81 4.44
CA MET A 1 -29.82 -17.68 3.55
C MET A 1 -29.56 -16.20 3.30
N ARG A 2 -28.58 -15.58 3.97
CA ARG A 2 -28.43 -14.12 4.08
C ARG A 2 -27.05 -13.72 3.55
N TYR A 3 -27.02 -12.84 2.53
CA TYR A 3 -25.87 -12.18 1.89
C TYR A 3 -24.49 -12.87 1.98
N ARG A 4 -24.27 -13.90 1.16
CA ARG A 4 -22.96 -14.59 1.00
C ARG A 4 -21.82 -13.71 0.43
N HIS A 5 -22.09 -12.45 0.04
CA HIS A 5 -21.19 -11.62 -0.76
C HIS A 5 -20.94 -10.21 -0.17
N ASN A 6 -21.06 -10.03 1.14
CA ASN A 6 -20.70 -8.75 1.78
C ASN A 6 -19.30 -8.85 2.40
N PRO A 7 -18.23 -8.46 1.68
CA PRO A 7 -16.88 -8.53 2.22
C PRO A 7 -16.63 -7.43 3.26
N THR A 8 -15.76 -7.72 4.22
CA THR A 8 -15.14 -6.69 5.07
C THR A 8 -13.83 -6.26 4.42
N PHE A 9 -13.63 -4.96 4.28
CA PHE A 9 -12.38 -4.41 3.78
C PHE A 9 -11.44 -4.11 4.94
N LEU A 10 -10.17 -4.46 4.82
CA LEU A 10 -9.14 -4.14 5.81
C LEU A 10 -8.14 -3.16 5.21
N LEU A 11 -7.84 -2.12 5.96
CA LEU A 11 -6.70 -1.23 5.71
C LEU A 11 -5.71 -1.31 6.86
N PRO A 12 -4.40 -1.26 6.56
CA PRO A 12 -3.37 -1.16 7.59
C PRO A 12 -3.44 0.20 8.27
N VAL A 13 -3.14 0.21 9.56
CA VAL A 13 -3.15 1.40 10.41
C VAL A 13 -1.80 1.53 11.08
N PHE A 14 -1.22 2.73 11.01
CA PHE A 14 0.13 2.99 11.51
C PHE A 14 0.12 3.93 12.71
N ALA A 15 1.22 3.95 13.45
CA ALA A 15 1.43 4.95 14.50
C ALA A 15 1.59 6.36 13.90
N ASN A 16 1.25 7.39 14.66
CA ASN A 16 1.58 8.78 14.34
C ASN A 16 3.06 9.08 14.63
N ASP A 17 3.76 9.62 13.65
CA ASP A 17 5.17 10.05 13.74
C ASP A 17 5.31 11.38 14.52
N ILE A 18 4.93 11.42 15.81
CA ILE A 18 5.21 12.60 16.65
C ILE A 18 6.71 12.68 17.04
N GLU A 19 7.49 11.62 16.78
CA GLU A 19 8.95 11.62 16.97
C GLU A 19 9.74 11.85 15.67
N MET A 20 9.26 12.74 14.80
CA MET A 20 10.18 13.39 13.86
C MET A 20 11.04 14.39 14.62
N THR A 21 12.13 13.90 15.24
CA THR A 21 13.23 14.79 15.61
C THR A 21 13.68 15.48 14.33
N GLU A 22 13.44 16.79 14.24
CA GLU A 22 13.82 17.59 13.08
C GLU A 22 15.28 17.27 12.70
N PRO A 23 15.58 16.86 11.46
CA PRO A 23 16.95 16.97 11.01
C PRO A 23 17.25 18.46 10.96
N LYS A 24 18.00 18.94 11.94
CA LYS A 24 18.54 20.31 12.00
C LYS A 24 19.44 20.50 10.78
N ALA A 25 18.85 20.83 9.64
CA ALA A 25 19.58 21.15 8.44
C ALA A 25 20.34 22.45 8.71
N LYS A 26 21.61 22.33 9.09
CA LYS A 26 22.55 23.46 9.07
C LYS A 26 22.73 23.85 7.61
N TYR A 27 21.91 24.78 7.13
CA TYR A 27 22.17 25.50 5.90
C TYR A 27 23.38 26.41 6.13
N GLY A 28 24.58 25.86 5.88
CA GLY A 28 25.81 26.61 5.77
C GLY A 28 25.79 27.41 4.46
N ARG A 29 25.86 28.74 4.58
CA ARG A 29 25.99 29.68 3.48
C ARG A 29 27.43 29.59 2.96
N HIS A 30 27.66 29.05 1.76
CA HIS A 30 28.90 29.38 1.03
C HIS A 30 28.70 29.36 -0.48
N THR A 31 29.10 30.48 -1.07
CA THR A 31 29.19 30.78 -2.49
C THR A 31 30.25 29.93 -3.18
N GLY A 32 29.94 29.37 -4.37
CA GLY A 32 30.92 28.69 -5.22
C GLY A 32 30.26 27.90 -6.35
N THR A 33 30.59 28.27 -7.58
CA THR A 33 30.05 27.75 -8.84
C THR A 33 30.38 26.29 -9.13
N GLY A 34 29.42 25.57 -9.71
CA GLY A 34 29.66 24.48 -10.67
C GLY A 34 29.81 23.07 -10.10
N SER A 35 28.91 22.19 -10.54
CA SER A 35 28.88 20.71 -10.38
C SER A 35 28.25 20.20 -9.08
N ALA A 36 27.07 19.59 -9.22
CA ALA A 36 26.31 18.98 -8.13
C ALA A 36 27.11 17.84 -7.47
N ASN A 37 27.77 18.16 -6.37
CA ASN A 37 28.41 17.19 -5.49
C ASN A 37 27.49 16.92 -4.30
N ILE A 38 26.66 15.87 -4.41
CA ILE A 38 25.88 15.35 -3.28
C ILE A 38 26.82 14.43 -2.49
N THR A 39 27.72 14.99 -1.70
CA THR A 39 28.56 14.20 -0.78
C THR A 39 27.80 13.98 0.52
N SER A 40 27.28 12.77 0.65
CA SER A 40 27.24 11.94 1.86
C SER A 40 27.78 12.57 3.14
N THR A 41 26.89 12.81 4.11
CA THR A 41 27.24 12.87 5.53
C THR A 41 26.83 11.56 6.19
N SER A 42 27.85 10.74 6.42
CA SER A 42 27.82 9.49 7.17
C SER A 42 27.75 9.78 8.66
N SER A 43 26.60 9.49 9.26
CA SER A 43 26.52 8.97 10.62
C SER A 43 25.64 7.72 10.59
N THR A 44 26.30 6.57 10.47
CA THR A 44 25.81 5.24 10.87
C THR A 44 24.41 4.81 10.38
N SER A 45 24.14 4.90 9.08
CA SER A 45 23.17 4.03 8.36
C SER A 45 23.29 4.30 6.86
N SER A 46 23.72 3.29 6.12
CA SER A 46 24.01 3.32 4.68
C SER A 46 22.76 3.58 3.80
N PRO A 47 22.93 3.87 2.49
CA PRO A 47 22.17 4.89 1.76
C PRO A 47 20.96 4.35 0.97
N SER A 48 19.78 4.94 1.16
CA SER A 48 18.85 5.28 0.07
C SER A 48 17.68 6.11 0.61
N SER A 49 17.23 7.08 -0.18
CA SER A 49 16.32 8.18 0.11
C SER A 49 14.84 7.79 0.37
N SER A 50 14.56 6.91 1.33
CA SER A 50 13.19 6.62 1.77
C SER A 50 12.90 7.27 3.12
N LEU A 51 11.74 7.92 3.25
CA LEU A 51 11.29 8.53 4.49
C LEU A 51 11.13 7.46 5.59
N PRO A 52 11.35 7.81 6.88
CA PRO A 52 11.09 6.89 7.98
C PRO A 52 9.63 6.45 7.95
N GLN A 53 9.37 5.14 8.12
CA GLN A 53 8.01 4.60 8.14
C GLN A 53 7.59 4.27 9.58
N PRO A 54 6.41 4.70 10.04
CA PRO A 54 5.88 4.36 11.35
C PRO A 54 5.57 2.87 11.49
N ALA A 55 5.56 2.40 12.73
CA ALA A 55 5.20 1.03 13.07
C ALA A 55 3.72 0.74 12.76
N LEU A 56 3.43 -0.49 12.30
CA LEU A 56 2.07 -0.99 12.10
C LEU A 56 1.41 -1.26 13.46
N LEU A 57 0.24 -0.66 13.71
CA LEU A 57 -0.58 -0.91 14.90
C LEU A 57 -1.55 -2.08 14.70
N GLY A 58 -2.04 -2.26 13.47
CA GLY A 58 -2.96 -3.34 13.13
C GLY A 58 -3.80 -3.04 11.89
N TYR A 59 -4.96 -3.69 11.81
CA TYR A 59 -5.86 -3.64 10.66
C TYR A 59 -7.25 -3.15 11.05
N GLN A 60 -7.73 -2.13 10.36
CA GLN A 60 -9.05 -1.56 10.58
C GLN A 60 -10.08 -2.15 9.62
N PRO A 61 -11.19 -2.73 10.12
CA PRO A 61 -12.31 -3.13 9.30
C PRO A 61 -13.11 -1.94 8.81
N LEU A 62 -13.47 -1.96 7.53
CA LEU A 62 -14.18 -0.90 6.83
C LEU A 62 -15.30 -1.47 5.98
N THR A 63 -16.36 -0.70 5.85
CA THR A 63 -17.46 -0.97 4.91
C THR A 63 -17.10 -0.45 3.52
N LEU A 64 -17.83 -0.89 2.49
CA LEU A 64 -17.64 -0.44 1.12
C LEU A 64 -17.71 1.09 0.97
N LEU A 65 -18.71 1.73 1.59
CA LEU A 65 -18.87 3.19 1.49
C LEU A 65 -17.72 3.91 2.21
N SER A 66 -17.31 3.41 3.38
CA SER A 66 -16.17 3.95 4.11
C SER A 66 -14.89 3.90 3.28
N ILE A 67 -14.58 2.77 2.64
CA ILE A 67 -13.35 2.65 1.85
C ILE A 67 -13.39 3.51 0.57
N ILE A 68 -14.55 3.68 -0.06
CA ILE A 68 -14.70 4.60 -1.21
C ILE A 68 -14.35 6.04 -0.80
N SER A 69 -14.80 6.48 0.38
CA SER A 69 -14.48 7.82 0.90
C SER A 69 -12.99 8.01 1.24
N LEU A 70 -12.27 6.92 1.50
CA LEU A 70 -10.83 6.92 1.79
C LEU A 70 -9.96 6.83 0.53
N THR A 71 -10.56 6.77 -0.67
CA THR A 71 -9.78 6.68 -1.91
C THR A 71 -8.93 7.94 -2.12
N GLY A 72 -7.67 7.74 -2.50
CA GLY A 72 -6.68 8.80 -2.66
C GLY A 72 -5.94 9.21 -1.38
N LEU A 73 -6.48 8.89 -0.20
CA LEU A 73 -5.87 9.23 1.09
C LEU A 73 -4.79 8.23 1.50
N PRO A 74 -3.79 8.66 2.30
CA PRO A 74 -2.87 7.75 2.97
C PRO A 74 -3.61 6.90 4.03
N PRO A 75 -3.02 5.78 4.48
CA PRO A 75 -3.58 4.97 5.56
C PRO A 75 -3.76 5.78 6.84
N ALA A 76 -4.74 5.38 7.67
CA ALA A 76 -5.02 6.04 8.93
C ALA A 76 -3.81 5.94 9.88
N GLN A 77 -3.54 7.02 10.58
CA GLN A 77 -2.51 7.08 11.62
C GLN A 77 -3.16 7.43 12.95
N TYR A 78 -2.86 6.66 14.00
CA TYR A 78 -3.35 6.94 15.36
C TYR A 78 -2.20 7.27 16.31
N GLN A 79 -2.50 8.16 17.25
CA GLN A 79 -1.62 8.45 18.36
C GLN A 79 -1.75 7.33 19.39
N HIS A 80 -0.61 6.89 19.92
CA HIS A 80 -0.52 5.78 20.88
C HIS A 80 -1.43 5.99 22.11
N ASP A 81 -1.71 7.24 22.47
CA ASP A 81 -2.45 7.62 23.68
C ASP A 81 -3.98 7.66 23.49
N THR A 82 -4.47 7.67 22.24
CA THR A 82 -5.91 7.60 21.96
C THR A 82 -6.27 6.19 21.51
N PRO A 83 -6.94 5.38 22.35
CA PRO A 83 -7.41 4.07 21.91
C PRO A 83 -8.33 4.26 20.70
N PRO A 84 -8.26 3.37 19.68
CA PRO A 84 -9.15 3.45 18.54
C PRO A 84 -10.60 3.43 19.05
N PRO A 85 -11.51 4.21 18.42
CA PRO A 85 -12.87 4.38 18.92
C PRO A 85 -13.53 3.01 19.10
N LYS A 86 -13.78 2.61 20.36
CA LYS A 86 -14.52 1.41 20.75
C LYS A 86 -16.03 1.57 20.47
N GLY A 87 -16.39 2.11 19.31
CA GLY A 87 -17.75 2.08 18.80
C GLY A 87 -18.07 0.68 18.30
N LYS A 88 -19.26 0.16 18.64
CA LYS A 88 -19.77 -1.17 18.27
C LYS A 88 -19.50 -1.50 16.79
N GLY A 89 -18.40 -2.19 16.50
CA GLY A 89 -18.09 -2.74 15.16
C GLY A 89 -16.76 -2.34 14.49
N LEU A 90 -15.96 -1.40 15.03
CA LEU A 90 -14.64 -1.09 14.47
C LEU A 90 -13.52 -1.23 15.50
N GLY A 91 -13.30 -2.46 15.96
CA GLY A 91 -12.08 -2.81 16.69
C GLY A 91 -10.91 -2.98 15.72
N LEU A 92 -9.71 -2.52 16.12
CA LEU A 92 -8.48 -2.82 15.38
C LEU A 92 -8.09 -4.28 15.59
N TYR A 93 -7.77 -5.01 14.52
CA TYR A 93 -7.22 -6.36 14.59
C TYR A 93 -5.70 -6.30 14.64
N LYS A 94 -5.07 -7.10 15.50
CA LYS A 94 -3.60 -7.13 15.56
C LYS A 94 -3.00 -7.87 14.37
N THR A 95 -3.67 -8.91 13.89
CA THR A 95 -3.21 -9.75 12.77
C THR A 95 -4.33 -10.01 11.77
N LEU A 96 -3.98 -10.35 10.52
CA LEU A 96 -4.97 -10.73 9.50
C LEU A 96 -5.69 -12.03 9.89
N LYS A 97 -5.01 -12.94 10.60
CA LYS A 97 -5.60 -14.15 11.18
C LYS A 97 -6.74 -13.83 12.16
N GLU A 98 -6.53 -12.87 13.05
CA GLU A 98 -7.56 -12.43 13.99
C GLU A 98 -8.79 -11.85 13.28
N ALA A 99 -8.54 -11.03 12.24
CA ALA A 99 -9.61 -10.44 11.43
C ALA A 99 -10.45 -11.51 10.72
N ARG A 100 -9.80 -12.47 10.05
CA ARG A 100 -10.48 -13.61 9.38
C ARG A 100 -11.38 -14.39 10.35
N ARG A 101 -10.88 -14.69 11.55
CA ARG A 101 -11.62 -15.45 12.57
C ARG A 101 -12.81 -14.68 13.14
N LYS A 102 -12.67 -13.37 13.35
CA LYS A 102 -13.72 -12.54 13.99
C LYS A 102 -14.81 -12.09 13.03
N GLU A 103 -14.48 -11.84 11.77
CA GLU A 103 -15.43 -11.29 10.79
C GLU A 103 -16.43 -12.33 10.28
N GLY A 104 -16.05 -13.62 10.22
CA GLY A 104 -16.96 -14.70 9.78
C GLY A 104 -17.47 -14.56 8.33
N ARG A 105 -16.85 -13.67 7.54
CA ARG A 105 -17.18 -13.34 6.13
C ARG A 105 -15.90 -13.11 5.33
N PRO A 106 -15.94 -13.11 3.99
CA PRO A 106 -14.77 -12.85 3.17
C PRO A 106 -14.11 -11.52 3.53
N VAL A 107 -12.78 -11.54 3.68
CA VAL A 107 -11.99 -10.37 4.04
C VAL A 107 -11.18 -9.94 2.82
N VAL A 108 -11.23 -8.66 2.49
CA VAL A 108 -10.47 -8.06 1.38
C VAL A 108 -9.42 -7.14 1.97
N PHE A 109 -8.16 -7.40 1.68
CA PHE A 109 -7.04 -6.64 2.21
C PHE A 109 -6.29 -5.90 1.09
N PHE A 110 -5.99 -4.62 1.30
CA PHE A 110 -5.20 -3.81 0.37
C PHE A 110 -3.81 -3.52 0.96
N PRO A 111 -2.76 -4.24 0.51
CA PRO A 111 -1.43 -4.18 1.12
C PRO A 111 -0.69 -2.84 0.89
N GLU A 112 -1.10 -2.07 -0.11
CA GLU A 112 -0.52 -0.76 -0.40
C GLU A 112 -0.96 0.32 0.63
N GLY A 113 -2.05 0.09 1.35
CA GLY A 113 -2.62 1.05 2.31
C GLY A 113 -3.18 2.35 1.71
N THR A 114 -2.99 2.58 0.41
CA THR A 114 -3.49 3.74 -0.33
C THR A 114 -3.82 3.35 -1.77
N THR A 115 -4.46 4.24 -2.53
CA THR A 115 -4.76 4.01 -3.95
C THR A 115 -3.58 4.38 -4.84
N GLY A 116 -3.11 3.43 -5.65
CA GLY A 116 -2.16 3.70 -6.73
C GLY A 116 -2.80 4.29 -8.00
N ASN A 117 -1.98 4.50 -9.02
CA ASN A 117 -2.43 4.92 -10.36
C ASN A 117 -2.81 3.74 -11.28
N GLY A 118 -2.69 2.50 -10.80
CA GLY A 118 -2.99 1.28 -11.54
C GLY A 118 -1.94 0.85 -12.59
N ARG A 119 -0.77 1.51 -12.63
CA ARG A 119 0.33 1.21 -13.57
C ARG A 119 1.49 0.46 -12.94
N ALA A 120 1.63 0.56 -11.63
CA ALA A 120 2.67 -0.10 -10.84
C ALA A 120 2.12 -0.45 -9.45
N VAL A 121 2.73 -1.45 -8.82
CA VAL A 121 2.44 -1.82 -7.43
C VAL A 121 3.31 -0.97 -6.51
N LEU A 122 2.70 -0.29 -5.54
CA LEU A 122 3.39 0.54 -4.55
C LEU A 122 4.15 -0.32 -3.53
N LYS A 123 5.16 0.25 -2.89
CA LYS A 123 5.84 -0.41 -1.76
C LYS A 123 4.83 -0.58 -0.61
N PHE A 124 4.69 -1.81 -0.12
CA PHE A 124 3.84 -2.13 1.03
C PHE A 124 4.45 -1.55 2.31
N GLY A 125 3.61 -1.16 3.26
CA GLY A 125 4.07 -0.59 4.53
C GLY A 125 4.89 -1.58 5.36
N LYS A 126 5.84 -1.08 6.16
CA LYS A 126 6.58 -1.91 7.12
C LYS A 126 5.64 -2.62 8.09
N GLY A 127 5.95 -3.87 8.43
CA GLY A 127 5.15 -4.71 9.33
C GLY A 127 3.90 -5.36 8.72
N VAL A 128 3.50 -5.00 7.50
CA VAL A 128 2.35 -5.60 6.81
C VAL A 128 2.73 -6.94 6.17
N LEU A 129 1.84 -7.94 6.25
CA LEU A 129 2.00 -9.27 5.66
C LEU A 129 3.20 -10.04 6.23
N GLY A 130 3.15 -10.32 7.53
CA GLY A 130 4.08 -11.23 8.17
C GLY A 130 3.84 -12.70 7.79
N GLU A 131 4.74 -13.57 8.21
CA GLU A 131 4.65 -15.02 7.97
C GLU A 131 3.31 -15.61 8.46
N GLY A 132 2.89 -15.28 9.68
CA GLY A 132 1.61 -15.74 10.27
C GLY A 132 0.36 -14.95 9.87
N ASP A 133 0.43 -14.10 8.83
CA ASP A 133 -0.73 -13.42 8.27
C ASP A 133 -1.28 -14.12 7.02
N VAL A 134 -0.41 -14.81 6.27
CA VAL A 134 -0.71 -15.38 4.94
C VAL A 134 -0.22 -16.81 4.76
N GLY A 135 0.78 -17.27 5.52
CA GLY A 135 1.36 -18.61 5.42
C GLY A 135 0.97 -19.51 6.60
N GLY A 136 0.68 -20.78 6.31
CA GLY A 136 0.43 -21.83 7.31
C GLY A 136 -0.86 -22.63 7.10
N ASP A 137 -0.85 -23.88 7.56
CA ASP A 137 -1.89 -24.88 7.28
C ASP A 137 -3.30 -24.52 7.83
N ASP A 138 -3.37 -23.66 8.86
CA ASP A 138 -4.61 -23.27 9.54
C ASP A 138 -5.16 -21.89 9.13
N GLU A 139 -4.62 -21.29 8.07
CA GLU A 139 -4.76 -19.84 7.86
C GLU A 139 -5.87 -19.46 6.86
N GLY A 140 -6.52 -20.42 6.21
CA GLY A 140 -7.57 -20.16 5.23
C GLY A 140 -7.03 -19.66 3.89
N ILE A 141 -7.87 -19.79 2.85
CA ILE A 141 -7.43 -19.65 1.46
C ILE A 141 -7.25 -18.17 1.09
N VAL A 142 -6.04 -17.79 0.69
CA VAL A 142 -5.73 -16.45 0.18
C VAL A 142 -5.93 -16.44 -1.34
N TRP A 143 -6.55 -15.37 -1.85
CA TRP A 143 -6.73 -15.16 -3.29
C TRP A 143 -6.09 -13.85 -3.69
N VAL A 144 -5.05 -13.91 -4.53
CA VAL A 144 -4.43 -12.70 -5.07
C VAL A 144 -5.19 -12.29 -6.33
N LYS A 145 -5.76 -11.07 -6.31
CA LYS A 145 -6.48 -10.49 -7.43
C LYS A 145 -5.85 -9.15 -7.81
N PHE A 146 -5.58 -8.99 -9.10
CA PHE A 146 -5.08 -7.75 -9.67
C PHE A 146 -6.17 -7.10 -10.52
N PHE A 147 -6.46 -5.84 -10.23
CA PHE A 147 -7.48 -5.04 -10.92
C PHE A 147 -6.78 -3.97 -11.75
N ARG A 148 -7.05 -3.95 -13.06
CA ARG A 148 -6.49 -2.98 -14.00
C ARG A 148 -7.58 -2.32 -14.81
N HIS A 149 -7.64 -0.99 -14.72
CA HIS A 149 -8.49 -0.20 -15.61
C HIS A 149 -7.81 0.04 -16.95
N SER A 150 -8.61 0.25 -18.01
CA SER A 150 -8.11 0.79 -19.27
C SER A 150 -7.37 2.12 -19.04
N PRO A 151 -6.30 2.40 -19.80
CA PRO A 151 -5.61 3.69 -19.71
C PRO A 151 -6.56 4.83 -20.07
N PRO A 152 -6.33 6.05 -19.52
CA PRO A 152 -7.12 7.21 -19.90
C PRO A 152 -6.93 7.52 -21.38
N THR A 153 -8.03 7.86 -22.05
CA THR A 153 -8.05 8.38 -23.42
C THR A 153 -8.69 9.78 -23.39
N PRO A 154 -8.55 10.59 -24.46
CA PRO A 154 -9.23 11.90 -24.54
C PRO A 154 -10.75 11.82 -24.32
N PHE A 155 -11.36 10.66 -24.61
CA PHE A 155 -12.79 10.42 -24.49
C PHE A 155 -13.19 9.61 -23.24
N SER A 156 -12.22 9.10 -22.47
CA SER A 156 -12.45 8.36 -21.23
C SER A 156 -11.40 8.73 -20.17
N PRO A 157 -11.74 9.54 -19.15
CA PRO A 157 -10.83 9.94 -18.09
C PRO A 157 -10.40 8.74 -17.25
N SER A 158 -9.32 8.92 -16.48
CA SER A 158 -8.78 7.83 -15.66
C SER A 158 -9.79 7.35 -14.62
N ALA A 159 -10.02 6.05 -14.58
CA ALA A 159 -10.84 5.41 -13.55
C ALA A 159 -10.15 5.38 -12.18
N THR A 160 -8.82 5.53 -12.14
CA THR A 160 -8.07 5.57 -10.89
C THR A 160 -8.13 6.96 -10.26
N CYS A 161 -8.30 7.00 -8.94
CA CYS A 161 -8.29 8.22 -8.14
C CYS A 161 -7.01 8.25 -7.27
N PRO A 162 -5.88 8.74 -7.81
CA PRO A 162 -4.62 8.79 -7.07
C PRO A 162 -4.60 9.93 -6.04
N LEU A 163 -5.40 10.98 -6.27
CA LEU A 163 -5.50 12.16 -5.40
C LEU A 163 -6.76 12.08 -4.53
N PRO A 164 -6.75 12.63 -3.31
CA PRO A 164 -7.85 12.55 -2.35
C PRO A 164 -9.02 13.47 -2.73
N THR A 165 -9.71 13.14 -3.81
CA THR A 165 -10.87 13.89 -4.31
C THR A 165 -11.98 12.91 -4.73
N PRO A 166 -12.42 12.00 -3.85
CA PRO A 166 -13.29 10.88 -4.22
C PRO A 166 -14.60 11.34 -4.86
N LEU A 167 -15.28 12.32 -4.26
CA LEU A 167 -16.57 12.83 -4.75
C LEU A 167 -16.42 13.66 -6.03
N LYS A 168 -15.39 14.50 -6.11
CA LYS A 168 -15.09 15.25 -7.33
C LYS A 168 -14.69 14.30 -8.45
N HIS A 169 -13.95 13.23 -8.19
CA HIS A 169 -13.60 12.24 -9.20
C HIS A 169 -14.83 11.45 -9.67
N ALA A 170 -15.69 10.99 -8.76
CA ALA A 170 -16.92 10.28 -9.12
C ALA A 170 -17.88 11.16 -9.95
N LEU A 171 -18.09 12.41 -9.53
CA LEU A 171 -19.01 13.34 -10.19
C LEU A 171 -18.40 13.96 -11.46
N LEU A 172 -17.15 14.42 -11.42
CA LEU A 172 -16.54 15.11 -12.55
C LEU A 172 -16.06 14.15 -13.65
N SER A 173 -15.68 12.90 -13.30
CA SER A 173 -15.30 11.92 -14.32
C SER A 173 -16.47 11.38 -15.14
N THR A 174 -17.70 11.70 -14.75
CA THR A 174 -18.93 11.43 -15.50
C THR A 174 -19.46 12.69 -16.20
N LEU A 175 -19.29 13.87 -15.60
CA LEU A 175 -19.78 15.15 -16.15
C LEU A 175 -18.91 15.75 -17.27
N PHE A 176 -17.58 15.60 -17.23
CA PHE A 176 -16.67 16.18 -18.24
C PHE A 176 -16.25 15.18 -19.33
N THR A 177 -16.94 14.05 -19.43
CA THR A 177 -16.71 13.07 -20.49
C THR A 177 -17.50 13.43 -21.75
N PRO A 178 -16.84 13.58 -22.92
CA PRO A 178 -17.53 13.87 -24.18
C PRO A 178 -18.43 12.72 -24.66
N SER A 179 -18.30 11.52 -24.10
CA SER A 179 -19.22 10.40 -24.35
C SER A 179 -20.30 10.31 -23.27
N LEU A 180 -21.57 10.24 -23.68
CA LEU A 180 -22.70 9.95 -22.79
C LEU A 180 -22.57 8.59 -22.06
N PHE A 181 -21.78 7.67 -22.62
CA PHE A 181 -21.49 6.36 -22.04
C PHE A 181 -19.97 6.09 -22.08
N PRO A 182 -19.21 6.51 -21.06
CA PRO A 182 -17.79 6.18 -21.01
C PRO A 182 -17.60 4.66 -20.86
N HIS A 183 -17.20 4.01 -21.95
CA HIS A 183 -16.86 2.58 -21.95
C HIS A 183 -15.52 2.39 -21.23
N ARG A 184 -15.60 1.98 -19.96
CA ARG A 184 -14.44 1.60 -19.16
C ARG A 184 -14.37 0.08 -19.06
N SER A 185 -13.25 -0.50 -19.46
CA SER A 185 -12.99 -1.93 -19.26
C SER A 185 -12.21 -2.14 -17.97
N LEU A 186 -12.68 -3.04 -17.12
CA LEU A 186 -11.94 -3.53 -15.94
C LEU A 186 -11.39 -4.91 -16.25
N HIS A 187 -10.07 -5.03 -16.28
CA HIS A 187 -9.38 -6.30 -16.42
C HIS A 187 -9.03 -6.84 -15.04
N ILE A 188 -9.54 -8.03 -14.73
CA ILE A 188 -9.28 -8.72 -13.47
C ILE A 188 -8.43 -9.94 -13.76
N ARG A 189 -7.25 -10.02 -13.14
CA ARG A 189 -6.40 -11.21 -13.18
C ARG A 189 -6.39 -11.84 -11.80
N THR A 190 -6.58 -13.14 -11.75
CA THR A 190 -6.53 -13.92 -10.52
C THR A 190 -5.34 -14.85 -10.61
N LEU A 191 -4.51 -14.85 -9.56
CA LEU A 191 -3.40 -15.79 -9.45
C LEU A 191 -3.94 -17.22 -9.27
N HIS A 192 -3.24 -18.21 -9.82
CA HIS A 192 -3.60 -19.60 -9.62
C HIS A 192 -3.47 -19.99 -8.13
N PRO A 193 -4.42 -20.74 -7.53
CA PRO A 193 -4.38 -21.07 -6.10
C PRO A 193 -3.10 -21.76 -5.65
N ALA A 194 -2.49 -22.59 -6.49
CA ALA A 194 -1.22 -23.26 -6.18
C ALA A 194 -0.02 -22.32 -6.02
N ALA A 195 -0.08 -21.13 -6.62
CA ALA A 195 0.93 -20.09 -6.47
C ALA A 195 0.54 -19.04 -5.41
N SER A 196 -0.60 -19.22 -4.72
CA SER A 196 -1.06 -18.31 -3.68
C SER A 196 -0.14 -18.34 -2.45
N PRO A 197 0.00 -17.23 -1.70
CA PRO A 197 0.73 -17.21 -0.43
C PRO A 197 0.27 -18.25 0.60
N SER A 198 -0.98 -18.70 0.52
CA SER A 198 -1.52 -19.76 1.38
C SER A 198 -1.23 -21.18 0.89
N SER A 199 -0.53 -21.34 -0.23
CA SER A 199 -0.17 -22.65 -0.80
C SER A 199 1.14 -23.14 -0.17
N PRO A 200 1.28 -24.45 0.13
CA PRO A 200 2.55 -25.01 0.61
C PRO A 200 3.69 -24.87 -0.41
N SER A 201 3.38 -24.65 -1.69
CA SER A 201 4.37 -24.41 -2.74
C SER A 201 4.88 -22.96 -2.78
N PHE A 202 4.35 -22.06 -1.95
CA PHE A 202 4.77 -20.68 -1.91
C PHE A 202 6.03 -20.54 -1.05
N LEU A 203 7.17 -20.35 -1.71
CA LEU A 203 8.47 -20.17 -1.05
C LEU A 203 8.95 -18.73 -1.25
N PRO A 204 8.76 -17.84 -0.24
CA PRO A 204 9.12 -16.42 -0.36
C PRO A 204 10.58 -16.19 -0.77
N GLY A 205 11.50 -17.00 -0.23
CA GLY A 205 12.92 -16.90 -0.54
C GLY A 205 13.25 -17.16 -2.01
N GLU A 206 12.61 -18.17 -2.62
CA GLU A 206 12.83 -18.51 -4.03
C GLU A 206 12.23 -17.46 -4.97
N ILE A 207 11.05 -16.95 -4.63
CA ILE A 207 10.38 -15.89 -5.40
C ILE A 207 11.26 -14.64 -5.46
N LEU A 208 11.89 -14.27 -4.35
CA LEU A 208 12.80 -13.12 -4.29
C LEU A 208 14.14 -13.41 -4.97
N ALA A 209 14.65 -14.63 -4.86
CA ALA A 209 15.88 -15.05 -5.53
C ALA A 209 15.75 -15.05 -7.07
N ALA A 210 14.56 -15.35 -7.60
CA ALA A 210 14.28 -15.35 -9.02
C ALA A 210 14.23 -13.94 -9.66
N GLN A 211 14.14 -12.88 -8.84
CA GLN A 211 14.05 -11.50 -9.34
C GLN A 211 15.43 -10.88 -9.62
N PRO A 212 15.54 -10.00 -10.63
CA PRO A 212 16.79 -9.31 -10.94
C PRO A 212 17.22 -8.41 -9.76
N GLY A 213 18.37 -8.75 -9.16
CA GLY A 213 18.90 -8.14 -7.93
C GLY A 213 18.94 -9.08 -6.72
N GLY A 214 18.34 -10.28 -6.82
CA GLY A 214 18.37 -11.31 -5.79
C GLY A 214 17.74 -10.89 -4.46
N LEU A 215 17.84 -11.79 -3.48
CA LEU A 215 17.30 -11.60 -2.13
C LEU A 215 17.83 -10.33 -1.46
N GLU A 216 19.13 -10.03 -1.62
CA GLU A 216 19.78 -8.87 -1.01
C GLU A 216 19.42 -7.53 -1.69
N GLY A 217 19.18 -7.52 -3.01
CA GLY A 217 18.73 -6.33 -3.72
C GLY A 217 17.26 -5.97 -3.48
N GLN A 218 16.44 -6.93 -3.04
CA GLN A 218 15.04 -6.70 -2.65
C GLN A 218 14.86 -6.48 -1.15
N LEU A 219 15.60 -7.19 -0.30
CA LEU A 219 15.57 -7.00 1.16
C LEU A 219 16.52 -5.91 1.66
N GLY A 220 17.37 -5.36 0.79
CA GLY A 220 18.50 -4.48 1.12
C GLY A 220 18.21 -3.20 1.91
N MET A 221 16.97 -2.97 2.33
CA MET A 221 16.59 -1.84 3.19
C MET A 221 15.77 -2.22 4.44
N ASP A 222 15.31 -3.47 4.57
CA ASP A 222 14.41 -3.90 5.64
C ASP A 222 14.93 -5.19 6.30
N LYS A 223 16.23 -5.23 6.65
CA LYS A 223 16.86 -6.34 7.41
C LYS A 223 16.33 -6.47 8.85
N GLU A 224 15.49 -5.55 9.32
CA GLU A 224 14.86 -5.57 10.64
C GLU A 224 13.50 -6.30 10.59
N GLY A 225 13.53 -7.61 10.83
CA GLY A 225 12.35 -8.43 11.10
C GLY A 225 11.97 -9.39 9.97
N GLY A 226 11.89 -10.68 10.27
CA GLY A 226 11.57 -11.76 9.32
C GLY A 226 10.27 -11.58 8.50
N GLY A 227 9.39 -10.65 8.89
CA GLY A 227 8.18 -10.29 8.12
C GLY A 227 8.45 -9.52 6.83
N GLY A 228 9.67 -9.02 6.57
CA GLY A 228 9.99 -8.34 5.32
C GLY A 228 9.92 -9.26 4.09
N VAL A 229 10.33 -10.52 4.24
CA VAL A 229 10.45 -11.49 3.13
C VAL A 229 9.08 -11.81 2.52
N TRP A 230 8.10 -12.11 3.38
CA TRP A 230 6.73 -12.42 2.97
C TRP A 230 6.06 -11.25 2.25
N ARG A 231 6.14 -10.06 2.86
CA ARG A 231 5.64 -8.82 2.27
C ARG A 231 6.18 -8.59 0.85
N GLU A 232 7.50 -8.73 0.70
CA GLU A 232 8.16 -8.52 -0.59
C GLU A 232 7.78 -9.59 -1.61
N ALA A 233 7.75 -10.87 -1.22
CA ALA A 233 7.36 -11.96 -2.11
C ALA A 233 5.91 -11.81 -2.60
N VAL A 234 4.97 -11.48 -1.71
CA VAL A 234 3.58 -11.19 -2.08
C VAL A 234 3.50 -10.01 -3.04
N GLY A 235 4.33 -8.98 -2.83
CA GLY A 235 4.44 -7.82 -3.72
C GLY A 235 4.92 -8.20 -5.13
N VAL A 236 5.91 -9.09 -5.23
CA VAL A 236 6.40 -9.63 -6.52
C VAL A 236 5.28 -10.37 -7.24
N VAL A 237 4.65 -11.33 -6.57
CA VAL A 237 3.59 -12.15 -7.15
C VAL A 237 2.37 -11.31 -7.58
N LEU A 238 2.01 -10.28 -6.81
CA LEU A 238 0.95 -9.35 -7.19
C LEU A 238 1.31 -8.58 -8.47
N ALA A 239 2.56 -8.11 -8.58
CA ALA A 239 3.03 -7.37 -9.75
C ALA A 239 3.12 -8.25 -11.02
N GLU A 240 3.59 -9.49 -10.87
CA GLU A 240 3.63 -10.49 -11.95
C GLU A 240 2.23 -10.85 -12.44
N THR A 241 1.30 -11.09 -11.50
CA THR A 241 -0.13 -11.32 -11.83
C THR A 241 -0.70 -10.16 -12.65
N GLY A 242 -0.37 -8.92 -12.29
CA GLY A 242 -0.77 -7.72 -13.02
C GLY A 242 -0.02 -7.46 -14.33
N ARG A 243 1.11 -8.13 -14.57
CA ARG A 243 2.13 -7.74 -15.57
C ARG A 243 2.48 -6.25 -15.46
N VAL A 244 2.79 -5.81 -14.25
CA VAL A 244 3.19 -4.43 -13.94
C VAL A 244 4.51 -4.42 -13.18
N ARG A 245 5.18 -3.27 -13.16
CA ARG A 245 6.42 -3.09 -12.37
C ARG A 245 6.08 -2.79 -10.91
N ARG A 246 7.02 -3.11 -10.02
CA ARG A 246 7.01 -2.64 -8.63
C ARG A 246 7.77 -1.33 -8.51
N VAL A 247 7.27 -0.41 -7.70
CA VAL A 247 7.99 0.82 -7.37
C VAL A 247 8.87 0.56 -6.14
N ARG A 248 10.18 0.74 -6.27
CA ARG A 248 11.13 0.45 -5.18
C ARG A 248 11.18 1.53 -4.09
N GLY A 249 10.95 2.78 -4.45
CA GLY A 249 11.09 3.93 -3.54
C GLY A 249 9.82 4.74 -3.29
N MET A 250 8.64 4.24 -3.70
CA MET A 250 7.37 4.95 -3.50
C MET A 250 6.39 4.01 -2.81
N GLY A 251 6.14 4.27 -1.53
CA GLY A 251 5.04 3.70 -0.75
C GLY A 251 4.02 4.75 -0.39
N TRP A 252 3.23 4.45 0.64
CA TRP A 252 2.23 5.36 1.15
C TRP A 252 2.83 6.59 1.86
N VAL A 253 4.03 6.47 2.45
CA VAL A 253 4.71 7.57 3.16
C VAL A 253 5.17 8.65 2.19
N GLU A 254 5.85 8.28 1.11
CA GLU A 254 6.26 9.22 0.07
C GLU A 254 5.03 9.85 -0.62
N LYS A 255 3.95 9.08 -0.77
CA LYS A 255 2.67 9.62 -1.26
C LYS A 255 2.08 10.66 -0.30
N LYS A 256 2.11 10.40 1.01
CA LYS A 256 1.63 11.35 2.03
C LYS A 256 2.42 12.67 1.94
N ALA A 257 3.75 12.60 1.92
CA ALA A 257 4.61 13.76 1.78
C ALA A 257 4.33 14.55 0.48
N PHE A 258 4.11 13.85 -0.63
CA PHE A 258 3.71 14.48 -1.89
C PHE A 258 2.36 15.21 -1.77
N LEU A 259 1.36 14.61 -1.12
CA LEU A 259 0.05 15.21 -0.94
C LEU A 259 0.11 16.47 -0.06
N GLU A 260 0.93 16.46 1.00
CA GLU A 260 1.17 17.62 1.86
C GLU A 260 1.83 18.77 1.09
N TYR A 261 2.88 18.47 0.32
CA TYR A 261 3.51 19.44 -0.58
C TYR A 261 2.52 20.00 -1.60
N TRP A 262 1.76 19.13 -2.26
CA TRP A 262 0.76 19.52 -3.27
C TRP A 262 -0.36 20.39 -2.71
N ALA A 263 -0.81 20.12 -1.48
CA ALA A 263 -1.79 20.94 -0.79
C ALA A 263 -1.22 22.31 -0.37
N GLY A 264 0.04 22.35 0.06
CA GLY A 264 0.75 23.59 0.42
C GLY A 264 0.93 24.54 -0.76
N ASN A 265 1.28 24.01 -1.95
CA ASN A 265 1.51 24.79 -3.17
C ASN A 265 0.23 25.24 -3.91
N ARG A 266 -0.95 24.88 -3.42
CA ARG A 266 -2.25 25.27 -3.99
C ARG A 266 -2.90 26.48 -3.31
N LYS A 267 -2.22 27.07 -2.33
CA LYS A 267 -2.55 28.39 -1.76
C LYS A 267 -1.91 29.48 -2.61
#